data_AF-A0A199VSY6-F1
#
_entry.id   AF-A0A199VSY6-F1
#
_cell.length_a   1.000
_cell.length_b   1.000
_cell.length_c   1.000
_cell.angle_alpha   90.00
_cell.angle_beta   90.00
_cell.angle_gamma   90.00
#
_symmetry.space_group_name_H-M   'P 1'
#
loop_
_entity.id
_entity.type
_entity.pdbx_description
1 polymer ?
#
loop_
_entity_poly.entity_id
_entity_poly.type
_entity_poly.pdbx_seq_one_letter_code
_entity_poly.pdbx_strand_id
1 'polypeptide(L)'
;MQLVISEIDSSAPTALQAVKLLALYFAGDKEAAISGLQEYLSDSAIGNNPVLRLIAGIIYMHEQDYNEALKHTNSGGTMELHALNVQIYIKMYRSDYAEKQLKVMQQIDEDHTLTQLANAWLDLAVGGSKIQEAYLIFEDFSEKYQMTGMILNGKAVCCMHMGRFDEAETLLLEALNKDAKDAETLANLIVCSLHLGKSSSRYFNQLKLSHPDHTLVKRAASAEDSFDRALQAVA
;
A
#
# COMPACT_ATOMS: atom_id res chain seq x y z
N MET A 1 17.62 5.91 -0.04
CA MET A 1 17.81 4.77 -0.97
C MET A 1 19.25 4.62 -1.46
N GLN A 2 19.96 5.70 -1.80
CA GLN A 2 21.37 5.61 -2.25
C GLN A 2 22.31 4.87 -1.29
N LEU A 3 22.14 5.02 0.02
CA LEU A 3 22.95 4.32 1.03
C LEU A 3 22.82 2.79 0.95
N VAL A 4 21.61 2.26 0.71
CA VAL A 4 21.37 0.81 0.62
C VAL A 4 22.03 0.24 -0.65
N ILE A 5 22.01 1.00 -1.73
CA ILE A 5 22.58 0.60 -3.02
C ILE A 5 24.12 0.53 -2.95
N SER A 6 24.75 1.46 -2.21
CA SER A 6 26.21 1.52 -2.07
C SER A 6 26.80 0.52 -1.08
N GLU A 7 26.08 0.20 0.00
CA GLU A 7 26.59 -0.64 1.09
C GLU A 7 26.45 -2.15 0.83
N ILE A 8 25.53 -2.56 -0.05
CA ILE A 8 25.31 -3.98 -0.36
C ILE A 8 26.20 -4.40 -1.55
N ASP A 9 27.32 -5.05 -1.24
CA ASP A 9 28.23 -5.63 -2.24
C ASP A 9 27.64 -6.89 -2.89
N SER A 10 28.25 -7.41 -3.96
CA SER A 10 27.77 -8.60 -4.69
C SER A 10 27.95 -9.94 -3.96
N SER A 11 28.66 -9.94 -2.84
CA SER A 11 28.87 -11.14 -2.01
C SER A 11 27.84 -11.28 -0.88
N ALA A 12 27.04 -10.23 -0.65
CA ALA A 12 26.04 -10.24 0.40
C ALA A 12 24.94 -11.30 0.14
N PRO A 13 24.32 -11.84 1.22
CA PRO A 13 23.24 -12.82 1.12
C PRO A 13 22.12 -12.41 0.17
N THR A 14 21.48 -13.39 -0.49
CA THR A 14 20.39 -13.19 -1.45
C THR A 14 19.29 -12.26 -0.93
N ALA A 15 18.92 -12.38 0.35
CA ALA A 15 17.92 -11.51 0.97
C ALA A 15 18.30 -10.03 0.91
N LEU A 16 19.58 -9.69 1.13
CA LEU A 16 20.08 -8.31 1.01
C LEU A 16 20.17 -7.87 -0.45
N GLN A 17 20.58 -8.75 -1.37
CA GLN A 17 20.54 -8.45 -2.80
C GLN A 17 19.13 -8.14 -3.28
N ALA A 18 18.12 -8.89 -2.82
CA ALA A 18 16.73 -8.63 -3.14
C ALA A 18 16.31 -7.23 -2.65
N VAL A 19 16.65 -6.87 -1.42
CA VAL A 19 16.38 -5.52 -0.89
C VAL A 19 17.11 -4.43 -1.71
N LYS A 20 18.33 -4.70 -2.19
CA LYS A 20 19.04 -3.80 -3.10
C LYS A 20 18.29 -3.60 -4.42
N LEU A 21 17.75 -4.67 -5.01
CA LEU A 21 16.92 -4.58 -6.22
C LEU A 21 15.67 -3.72 -5.99
N LEU A 22 15.01 -3.85 -4.83
CA LEU A 22 13.88 -2.99 -4.48
C LEU A 22 14.30 -1.52 -4.35
N ALA A 23 15.45 -1.25 -3.75
CA ALA A 23 15.98 0.10 -3.63
C ALA A 23 16.33 0.71 -4.99
N LEU A 24 16.89 -0.08 -5.92
CA LEU A 24 17.15 0.33 -7.30
C LEU A 24 15.85 0.66 -8.05
N TYR A 25 14.84 -0.20 -7.91
CA TYR A 25 13.52 0.00 -8.51
C TYR A 25 12.91 1.35 -8.10
N PHE A 26 12.90 1.66 -6.80
CA PHE A 26 12.35 2.93 -6.32
C PHE A 26 13.29 4.13 -6.53
N ALA A 27 14.58 3.92 -6.81
CA ALA A 27 15.49 4.99 -7.20
C ALA A 27 15.32 5.44 -8.66
N GLY A 28 14.58 4.67 -9.48
CA GLY A 28 14.25 5.00 -10.87
C GLY A 28 14.76 4.00 -11.91
N ASP A 29 15.69 3.12 -11.53
CA ASP A 29 16.27 2.10 -12.42
C ASP A 29 15.39 0.83 -12.49
N LYS A 30 14.13 1.02 -12.90
CA LYS A 30 13.11 -0.04 -12.90
C LYS A 30 13.47 -1.23 -13.77
N GLU A 31 13.94 -0.97 -14.99
CA GLU A 31 14.26 -2.02 -15.97
C GLU A 31 15.37 -2.93 -15.45
N ALA A 32 16.47 -2.34 -14.96
CA ALA A 32 17.59 -3.08 -14.40
C ALA A 32 17.17 -3.90 -13.16
N ALA A 33 16.34 -3.32 -12.29
CA ALA A 33 15.82 -4.02 -11.12
C ALA A 33 14.95 -5.23 -11.50
N ILE A 34 14.05 -5.09 -12.49
CA ILE A 34 13.17 -6.18 -12.95
C ILE A 34 13.98 -7.27 -13.65
N SER A 35 14.93 -6.92 -14.51
CA SER A 35 15.79 -7.91 -15.18
C SER A 35 16.63 -8.71 -14.17
N GLY A 36 17.27 -8.04 -13.19
CA GLY A 36 18.04 -8.72 -12.15
C GLY A 36 17.15 -9.60 -11.25
N LEU A 37 15.93 -9.15 -10.96
CA LEU A 37 14.95 -9.94 -10.23
C LEU A 37 14.58 -11.23 -10.97
N GLN A 38 14.32 -11.15 -12.28
CA GLN A 38 13.98 -12.30 -13.11
C GLN A 38 15.12 -13.32 -13.18
N GLU A 39 16.37 -12.86 -13.26
CA GLU A 39 17.55 -13.71 -13.20
C GLU A 39 17.60 -14.51 -11.89
N TYR A 40 17.43 -13.83 -10.75
CA TYR A 40 17.48 -14.48 -9.43
C TYR A 40 16.32 -15.43 -9.19
N LEU A 41 15.12 -15.11 -9.70
CA LEU A 41 13.96 -15.99 -9.59
C LEU A 41 14.08 -17.24 -10.47
N SER A 42 14.87 -17.18 -11.55
CA SER A 42 15.12 -18.30 -12.45
C SER A 42 16.16 -19.28 -11.89
N ASP A 43 17.00 -18.85 -10.95
CA ASP A 43 17.99 -19.70 -10.30
C ASP A 43 17.33 -20.59 -9.24
N SER A 44 17.36 -21.91 -9.47
CA SER A 44 16.81 -22.92 -8.56
C SER A 44 17.40 -22.91 -7.14
N ALA A 45 18.62 -22.41 -6.95
CA ALA A 45 19.28 -22.39 -5.65
C ALA A 45 18.76 -21.27 -4.74
N ILE A 46 18.36 -20.14 -5.32
CA ILE A 46 18.00 -18.92 -4.58
C ILE A 46 16.56 -18.45 -4.84
N GLY A 47 15.92 -18.89 -5.92
CA GLY A 47 14.59 -18.47 -6.35
C GLY A 47 13.48 -18.77 -5.34
N ASN A 48 13.67 -19.78 -4.47
CA ASN A 48 12.71 -20.08 -3.41
C ASN A 48 12.95 -19.30 -2.09
N ASN A 49 13.90 -18.36 -2.07
CA ASN A 49 14.14 -17.53 -0.89
C ASN A 49 12.89 -16.66 -0.57
N PRO A 50 12.32 -16.73 0.65
CA PRO A 50 11.10 -16.00 0.98
C PRO A 50 11.21 -14.48 0.81
N VAL A 51 12.36 -13.90 1.15
CA VAL A 51 12.59 -12.45 1.01
C VAL A 51 12.68 -12.07 -0.46
N LEU A 52 13.39 -12.83 -1.29
CA LEU A 52 13.43 -12.60 -2.73
C LEU A 52 12.03 -12.62 -3.35
N ARG A 53 11.23 -13.62 -2.98
CA ARG A 53 9.85 -13.77 -3.46
C ARG A 53 8.93 -12.65 -2.96
N LEU A 54 9.12 -12.18 -1.73
CA LEU A 54 8.40 -11.04 -1.18
C LEU A 54 8.72 -9.76 -1.97
N ILE A 55 10.00 -9.50 -2.20
CA ILE A 55 10.44 -8.35 -3.00
C ILE A 55 9.92 -8.43 -4.43
N ALA A 56 9.95 -9.62 -5.04
CA ALA A 56 9.38 -9.84 -6.36
C ALA A 56 7.90 -9.48 -6.40
N GLY A 57 7.12 -9.97 -5.43
CA GLY A 57 5.71 -9.65 -5.31
C GLY A 57 5.45 -8.15 -5.14
N ILE A 58 6.26 -7.44 -4.35
CA ILE A 58 6.14 -5.98 -4.17
C ILE A 58 6.39 -5.25 -5.50
N ILE A 59 7.49 -5.57 -6.20
CA ILE A 59 7.84 -4.91 -7.47
C ILE A 59 6.74 -5.17 -8.52
N TYR A 60 6.33 -6.42 -8.71
CA TYR A 60 5.28 -6.75 -9.68
C TYR A 60 3.91 -6.14 -9.30
N MET A 61 3.59 -6.03 -8.00
CA MET A 61 2.39 -5.31 -7.55
C MET A 61 2.46 -3.82 -7.90
N HIS A 62 3.63 -3.17 -7.79
CA HIS A 62 3.81 -1.78 -8.20
C HIS A 62 3.71 -1.57 -9.72
N GLU A 63 4.15 -2.55 -10.51
CA GLU A 63 3.96 -2.59 -11.97
C GLU A 63 2.54 -3.03 -12.38
N GLN A 64 1.67 -3.32 -11.41
CA GLN A 64 0.29 -3.80 -11.59
C GLN A 64 0.19 -5.14 -12.32
N ASP A 65 1.29 -5.89 -12.40
CA ASP A 65 1.31 -7.27 -12.89
C ASP A 65 1.02 -8.25 -11.75
N TYR A 66 -0.25 -8.29 -11.34
CA TYR A 66 -0.70 -9.11 -10.23
C TYR A 66 -0.56 -10.62 -10.51
N ASN A 67 -0.59 -11.03 -11.77
CA ASN A 67 -0.45 -12.44 -12.14
C ASN A 67 0.98 -12.92 -11.91
N GLU A 68 1.98 -12.16 -12.37
CA GLU A 68 3.38 -12.48 -12.08
C GLU A 68 3.69 -12.39 -10.58
N ALA A 69 3.13 -11.40 -9.87
CA ALA A 69 3.28 -11.32 -8.42
C ALA A 69 2.81 -12.62 -7.73
N LEU A 70 1.59 -13.08 -8.03
CA LEU A 70 0.99 -14.27 -7.43
C LEU A 70 1.69 -15.58 -7.81
N LYS A 71 2.33 -15.67 -8.98
CA LYS A 71 3.16 -16.84 -9.35
C LYS A 71 4.30 -17.04 -8.35
N HIS A 72 4.88 -15.95 -7.86
CA HIS A 72 6.00 -16.01 -6.93
C HIS A 72 5.57 -16.03 -5.47
N THR A 73 4.42 -15.46 -5.11
CA THR A 73 4.04 -15.31 -3.69
C THR A 73 3.09 -16.38 -3.16
N ASN A 74 2.36 -17.12 -4.01
CA ASN A 74 1.39 -18.13 -3.54
C ASN A 74 2.02 -19.44 -3.01
N SER A 75 3.18 -19.85 -3.52
CA SER A 75 3.72 -21.20 -3.26
C SER A 75 4.43 -21.34 -1.91
N GLY A 76 3.81 -21.88 -0.87
CA GLY A 76 4.49 -22.16 0.41
C GLY A 76 5.08 -20.90 1.07
N GLY A 77 4.18 -20.05 1.59
CA GLY A 77 4.50 -18.70 2.03
C GLY A 77 4.83 -18.57 3.52
N THR A 78 5.57 -17.51 3.85
CA THR A 78 5.65 -16.96 5.20
C THR A 78 4.45 -16.04 5.44
N MET A 79 4.25 -15.58 6.68
CA MET A 79 3.15 -14.68 7.03
C MET A 79 3.15 -13.40 6.17
N GLU A 80 4.32 -12.87 5.83
CA GLU A 80 4.50 -11.70 4.97
C GLU A 80 4.02 -11.96 3.53
N LEU A 81 4.34 -13.14 2.97
CA LEU A 81 3.86 -13.53 1.65
C LEU A 81 2.35 -13.71 1.64
N HIS A 82 1.78 -14.28 2.70
CA HIS A 82 0.33 -14.39 2.84
C HIS A 82 -0.36 -13.02 2.92
N ALA A 83 0.18 -12.11 3.72
CA ALA A 83 -0.33 -10.74 3.84
C ALA A 83 -0.24 -9.98 2.51
N LEU A 84 0.86 -10.12 1.78
CA LEU A 84 1.02 -9.53 0.46
C LEU A 84 -0.01 -10.08 -0.55
N ASN A 85 -0.30 -11.39 -0.51
CA ASN A 85 -1.34 -11.98 -1.36
C ASN A 85 -2.72 -11.40 -1.07
N VAL A 86 -3.07 -11.14 0.20
CA VAL A 86 -4.32 -10.45 0.56
C VAL A 86 -4.37 -9.07 -0.11
N GLN A 87 -3.29 -8.29 -0.03
CA GLN A 87 -3.22 -6.98 -0.71
C GLN A 87 -3.38 -7.10 -2.22
N ILE A 88 -2.69 -8.06 -2.86
CA ILE A 88 -2.79 -8.28 -4.31
C ILE A 88 -4.23 -8.64 -4.70
N TYR A 89 -4.88 -9.56 -3.99
CA TYR A 89 -6.27 -9.94 -4.30
C TYR A 89 -7.26 -8.78 -4.11
N ILE A 90 -7.04 -7.92 -3.11
CA ILE A 90 -7.83 -6.69 -2.95
C ILE A 90 -7.61 -5.74 -4.15
N LYS A 91 -6.36 -5.55 -4.59
CA LYS A 91 -6.03 -4.73 -5.76
C LYS A 91 -6.59 -5.29 -7.08
N MET A 92 -6.78 -6.60 -7.16
CA MET A 92 -7.46 -7.27 -8.27
C MET A 92 -8.99 -7.20 -8.19
N TYR A 93 -9.57 -6.53 -7.18
CA TYR A 93 -11.01 -6.50 -6.91
C TYR A 93 -11.61 -7.89 -6.68
N ARG A 94 -10.83 -8.82 -6.10
CA ARG A 94 -11.22 -10.20 -5.80
C ARG A 94 -11.23 -10.46 -4.30
N SER A 95 -12.20 -9.85 -3.61
CA SER A 95 -12.39 -10.01 -2.16
C SER A 95 -12.61 -11.47 -1.75
N ASP A 96 -13.18 -12.30 -2.62
CA ASP A 96 -13.39 -13.73 -2.39
C ASP A 96 -12.07 -14.52 -2.25
N TYR A 97 -11.06 -14.18 -3.05
CA TYR A 97 -9.72 -14.78 -2.90
C TYR A 97 -8.95 -14.19 -1.72
N ALA A 98 -9.11 -12.89 -1.47
CA ALA A 98 -8.52 -12.24 -0.29
C ALA A 98 -9.03 -12.87 1.02
N GLU A 99 -10.34 -13.16 1.12
CA GLU A 99 -10.94 -13.82 2.29
C GLU A 99 -10.41 -15.25 2.47
N LYS A 100 -10.26 -16.03 1.39
CA LYS A 100 -9.66 -17.37 1.46
C LYS A 100 -8.23 -17.30 1.96
N GLN A 101 -7.46 -16.34 1.47
CA GLN A 101 -6.08 -16.15 1.89
C GLN A 101 -5.98 -15.71 3.36
N LEU A 102 -6.86 -14.82 3.80
CA LEU A 102 -6.94 -14.39 5.20
C LEU A 102 -7.26 -15.57 6.14
N LYS A 103 -8.17 -16.46 5.74
CA LYS A 103 -8.48 -17.68 6.52
C LYS A 103 -7.26 -18.57 6.72
N VAL A 104 -6.37 -18.65 5.72
CA VAL A 104 -5.10 -19.38 5.87
C VAL A 104 -4.21 -18.69 6.91
N MET A 105 -4.12 -17.35 6.90
CA MET A 105 -3.37 -16.60 7.91
C MET A 105 -3.92 -16.82 9.33
N GLN A 106 -5.24 -16.77 9.48
CA GLN A 106 -5.92 -17.02 10.77
C GLN A 106 -5.69 -18.44 11.29
N GLN A 107 -5.64 -19.45 10.40
CA GLN A 107 -5.31 -20.82 10.78
C GLN A 107 -3.86 -20.99 11.25
N ILE A 108 -2.93 -20.17 10.72
CA ILE A 108 -1.52 -20.19 11.14
C ILE A 108 -1.38 -19.49 12.49
N ASP A 109 -1.86 -18.25 12.58
CA ASP A 109 -1.87 -17.43 13.79
C ASP A 109 -2.86 -16.26 13.63
N GLU A 110 -4.00 -16.37 14.31
CA GLU A 110 -5.07 -15.38 14.27
C GLU A 110 -4.68 -14.07 14.97
N ASP A 111 -3.87 -14.14 16.02
CA ASP A 111 -3.45 -12.97 16.82
C ASP A 111 -2.22 -12.25 16.24
N HIS A 112 -1.59 -12.84 15.22
CA HIS A 112 -0.43 -12.24 14.55
C HIS A 112 -0.77 -10.85 13.99
N THR A 113 0.09 -9.86 14.22
CA THR A 113 -0.13 -8.46 13.79
C THR A 113 -0.42 -8.35 12.29
N LEU A 114 0.28 -9.12 11.45
CA LEU A 114 0.02 -9.16 10.00
C LEU A 114 -1.35 -9.76 9.65
N THR A 115 -1.84 -10.75 10.40
CA THR A 115 -3.17 -11.33 10.20
C THR A 115 -4.24 -10.30 10.52
N GLN A 116 -4.11 -9.61 11.65
CA GLN A 116 -5.02 -8.53 12.06
C GLN A 116 -5.00 -7.36 11.05
N LEU A 117 -3.81 -6.95 10.59
CA LEU A 117 -3.70 -5.90 9.58
C LEU A 117 -4.30 -6.29 8.23
N ALA A 118 -4.09 -7.54 7.78
CA ALA A 118 -4.70 -8.07 6.57
C ALA A 118 -6.24 -8.14 6.68
N ASN A 119 -6.74 -8.47 7.88
CA ASN A 119 -8.17 -8.44 8.17
C ASN A 119 -8.74 -7.01 8.04
N ALA A 120 -8.10 -6.02 8.66
CA ALA A 120 -8.52 -4.63 8.55
C ALA A 120 -8.53 -4.12 7.10
N TRP A 121 -7.56 -4.50 6.26
CA TRP A 121 -7.58 -4.16 4.83
C TRP A 121 -8.75 -4.80 4.07
N LEU A 122 -9.04 -6.07 4.35
CA LEU A 122 -10.16 -6.76 3.72
C LEU A 122 -11.49 -6.15 4.15
N ASP A 123 -11.67 -5.86 5.43
CA ASP A 123 -12.86 -5.23 5.97
C ASP A 123 -13.10 -3.82 5.39
N LEU A 124 -12.03 -3.03 5.23
CA LEU A 124 -12.08 -1.75 4.52
C LEU A 124 -12.52 -1.92 3.06
N ALA A 125 -11.99 -2.94 2.36
CA ALA A 125 -12.32 -3.21 0.96
C ALA A 125 -13.76 -3.70 0.78
N VAL A 126 -14.28 -4.49 1.72
CA VAL A 126 -15.67 -5.00 1.71
C VAL A 126 -16.66 -3.88 2.06
N GLY A 127 -16.33 -3.06 3.05
CA GLY A 127 -17.17 -1.95 3.47
C GLY A 127 -18.40 -2.35 4.29
N GLY A 128 -19.39 -1.43 4.36
CA GLY A 128 -20.61 -1.64 5.12
C GLY A 128 -20.35 -1.79 6.62
N SER A 129 -20.92 -2.82 7.25
CA SER A 129 -20.74 -3.06 8.69
C SER A 129 -19.30 -3.43 9.08
N LYS A 130 -18.48 -3.90 8.12
CA LYS A 130 -17.09 -4.31 8.35
C LYS A 130 -16.15 -3.15 8.66
N ILE A 131 -16.50 -1.93 8.26
CA ILE A 131 -15.70 -0.73 8.59
C ILE A 131 -15.50 -0.57 10.11
N GLN A 132 -16.51 -0.94 10.91
CA GLN A 132 -16.39 -0.86 12.37
C GLN A 132 -15.42 -1.91 12.93
N GLU A 133 -15.36 -3.10 12.33
CA GLU A 133 -14.40 -4.14 12.70
C GLU A 133 -12.97 -3.68 12.37
N ALA A 134 -12.74 -3.14 11.17
CA ALA A 134 -11.45 -2.54 10.79
C ALA A 134 -11.02 -1.40 11.74
N TYR A 135 -11.95 -0.53 12.13
CA TYR A 135 -11.66 0.55 13.09
C TYR A 135 -11.14 -0.01 14.42
N LEU A 136 -11.81 -1.04 14.96
CA LEU A 136 -11.43 -1.64 16.24
C LEU A 136 -10.04 -2.28 16.16
N ILE A 137 -9.68 -2.90 15.03
CA ILE A 137 -8.32 -3.43 14.84
C ILE A 137 -7.27 -2.31 14.89
N PHE A 138 -7.51 -1.18 14.22
CA PHE A 138 -6.59 -0.05 14.29
C PHE A 138 -6.58 0.64 15.67
N GLU A 139 -7.70 0.63 16.39
CA GLU A 139 -7.77 1.08 17.78
C GLU A 139 -6.88 0.21 18.67
N ASP A 140 -7.02 -1.11 18.59
CA ASP A 140 -6.20 -2.08 19.31
C ASP A 140 -4.70 -1.90 19.00
N PHE A 141 -4.34 -1.65 17.74
CA PHE A 141 -2.96 -1.34 17.37
C PHE A 141 -2.48 -0.02 17.99
N SER A 142 -3.36 0.97 18.11
CA SER A 142 -3.01 2.25 18.75
C SER A 142 -2.84 2.16 20.26
N GLU A 143 -3.49 1.20 20.92
CA GLU A 143 -3.31 0.92 22.35
C GLU A 143 -2.05 0.07 22.61
N LYS A 144 -1.77 -0.90 21.73
CA LYS A 144 -0.64 -1.85 21.89
C LYS A 144 0.70 -1.28 21.43
N TYR A 145 0.69 -0.38 20.45
CA TYR A 145 1.90 0.13 19.81
C TYR A 145 1.92 1.67 19.78
N GLN A 146 3.08 2.23 19.42
CA GLN A 146 3.16 3.66 19.19
C GLN A 146 2.23 4.08 18.05
N MET A 147 1.51 5.19 18.24
CA MET A 147 0.68 5.80 17.22
C MET A 147 1.51 6.24 16.00
N THR A 148 1.54 5.40 14.95
CA THR A 148 2.23 5.65 13.69
C THR A 148 1.33 6.35 12.67
N GLY A 149 1.93 6.92 11.61
CA GLY A 149 1.16 7.47 10.49
C GLY A 149 0.22 6.45 9.84
N MET A 150 0.63 5.18 9.74
CA MET A 150 -0.22 4.11 9.19
C MET A 150 -1.47 3.88 10.04
N ILE A 151 -1.32 3.80 11.36
CA ILE A 151 -2.44 3.59 12.28
C ILE A 151 -3.40 4.78 12.23
N LEU A 152 -2.87 6.01 12.28
CA LEU A 152 -3.68 7.23 12.19
C LEU A 152 -4.46 7.31 10.88
N ASN A 153 -3.81 7.06 9.75
CA ASN A 153 -4.48 7.00 8.45
C ASN A 153 -5.54 5.89 8.40
N GLY A 154 -5.26 4.70 8.94
CA GLY A 154 -6.21 3.59 9.01
C GLY A 154 -7.48 3.94 9.80
N LYS A 155 -7.32 4.51 11.01
CA LYS A 155 -8.44 5.01 11.83
C LYS A 155 -9.21 6.11 11.11
N ALA A 156 -8.51 7.08 10.53
CA ALA A 156 -9.14 8.19 9.81
C ALA A 156 -9.96 7.72 8.61
N VAL A 157 -9.44 6.78 7.82
CA VAL A 157 -10.18 6.19 6.69
C VAL A 157 -11.44 5.50 7.18
N CYS A 158 -11.36 4.72 8.27
CA CYS A 158 -12.54 4.11 8.88
C CYS A 158 -13.57 5.17 9.32
N CYS A 159 -13.14 6.25 10.00
CA CYS A 159 -14.02 7.36 10.38
C CYS A 159 -14.68 8.02 9.17
N MET A 160 -13.94 8.28 8.09
CA MET A 160 -14.48 8.84 6.84
C MET A 160 -15.53 7.92 6.23
N HIS A 161 -15.29 6.60 6.19
CA HIS A 161 -16.26 5.63 5.71
C HIS A 161 -17.54 5.58 6.57
N MET A 162 -17.45 5.88 7.86
CA MET A 162 -18.59 6.03 8.76
C MET A 162 -19.26 7.41 8.72
N GLY A 163 -18.77 8.33 7.89
CA GLY A 163 -19.27 9.72 7.81
C GLY A 163 -18.80 10.63 8.95
N ARG A 164 -17.84 10.19 9.78
CA ARG A 164 -17.29 10.95 10.92
C ARG A 164 -16.09 11.78 10.48
N PHE A 165 -16.33 12.78 9.64
CA PHE A 165 -15.24 13.57 9.04
C PHE A 165 -14.50 14.47 10.03
N ASP A 166 -15.16 15.01 11.06
CA ASP A 166 -14.48 15.84 12.07
C ASP A 166 -13.46 15.05 12.90
N GLU A 167 -13.81 13.79 13.23
CA GLU A 167 -12.92 12.86 13.92
C GLU A 167 -11.75 12.46 13.02
N ALA A 168 -12.03 12.14 11.75
CA ALA A 168 -11.00 11.83 10.77
C ALA A 168 -10.00 12.99 10.57
N GLU A 169 -10.48 14.24 10.50
CA GLU A 169 -9.60 15.41 10.35
C GLU A 169 -8.63 15.54 11.53
N THR A 170 -9.11 15.28 12.76
CA THR A 170 -8.26 15.33 13.96
C THR A 170 -7.11 14.31 13.87
N LEU A 171 -7.43 13.06 13.51
CA LEU A 171 -6.45 11.99 13.33
C LEU A 171 -5.45 12.30 12.21
N LEU A 172 -5.93 12.87 11.10
CA LEU A 172 -5.10 13.21 9.94
C LEU A 172 -4.17 14.40 10.21
N LEU A 173 -4.62 15.38 10.99
CA LEU A 173 -3.75 16.49 11.41
C LEU A 173 -2.66 16.00 12.37
N GLU A 174 -2.95 15.03 13.24
CA GLU A 174 -1.91 14.37 14.03
C GLU A 174 -0.90 13.64 13.14
N ALA A 175 -1.37 12.90 12.12
CA ALA A 175 -0.49 12.20 11.17
C ALA A 175 0.40 13.19 10.41
N LEU A 176 -0.17 14.31 9.97
CA LEU A 176 0.55 15.38 9.26
C LEU A 176 1.64 16.02 10.12
N ASN A 177 1.40 16.16 11.42
CA ASN A 177 2.39 16.68 12.36
C ASN A 177 3.57 15.71 12.57
N LYS A 178 3.36 14.40 12.36
CA LYS A 178 4.42 13.38 12.43
C LYS A 178 5.25 13.34 11.16
N ASP A 179 4.60 13.34 9.99
CA ASP A 179 5.26 13.46 8.69
C ASP A 179 4.41 14.31 7.74
N ALA A 180 4.85 15.54 7.52
CA ALA A 180 4.16 16.46 6.64
C ALA A 180 4.20 16.05 5.16
N LYS A 181 5.07 15.11 4.77
CA LYS A 181 5.25 14.66 3.38
C LYS A 181 4.63 13.29 3.11
N ASP A 182 3.96 12.68 4.08
CA ASP A 182 3.29 11.39 3.87
C ASP A 182 2.19 11.52 2.81
N ALA A 183 2.28 10.69 1.76
CA ALA A 183 1.40 10.78 0.60
C ALA A 183 -0.05 10.46 0.98
N GLU A 184 -0.24 9.43 1.81
CA GLU A 184 -1.55 8.93 2.19
C GLU A 184 -2.27 9.91 3.12
N THR A 185 -1.56 10.52 4.08
CA THR A 185 -2.10 11.59 4.93
C THR A 185 -2.55 12.79 4.11
N LEU A 186 -1.74 13.26 3.16
CA LEU A 186 -2.12 14.36 2.28
C LEU A 186 -3.35 13.99 1.43
N ALA A 187 -3.38 12.78 0.87
CA ALA A 187 -4.51 12.28 0.09
C ALA A 187 -5.81 12.23 0.91
N ASN A 188 -5.74 11.68 2.12
CA ASN A 188 -6.87 11.58 3.03
C ASN A 188 -7.35 12.96 3.50
N LEU A 189 -6.43 13.91 3.78
CA LEU A 189 -6.79 15.29 4.13
C LEU A 189 -7.53 16.01 3.01
N ILE A 190 -7.18 15.76 1.75
CA ILE A 190 -7.88 16.34 0.60
C ILE A 190 -9.33 15.88 0.59
N VAL A 191 -9.57 14.57 0.70
CA VAL A 191 -10.92 13.99 0.72
C VAL A 191 -11.70 14.49 1.92
N CYS A 192 -11.11 14.43 3.12
CA CYS A 192 -11.74 14.89 4.36
C CYS A 192 -12.11 16.37 4.31
N SER A 193 -11.20 17.23 3.82
CA SER A 193 -11.45 18.68 3.71
C SER A 193 -12.61 18.99 2.77
N LEU A 194 -12.70 18.29 1.63
CA LEU A 194 -13.80 18.47 0.68
C LEU A 194 -15.16 18.10 1.30
N HIS A 195 -15.23 17.01 2.07
CA HIS A 195 -16.45 16.61 2.77
C HIS A 195 -16.88 17.59 3.88
N LEU A 196 -15.91 18.28 4.50
CA LEU A 196 -16.16 19.33 5.48
C LEU A 196 -16.45 20.71 4.85
N GLY A 197 -16.47 20.82 3.51
CA GLY A 197 -16.65 22.09 2.81
C GLY A 197 -15.45 23.06 2.96
N LYS A 198 -14.27 22.55 3.32
CA LYS A 198 -13.02 23.30 3.49
C LYS A 198 -12.18 23.24 2.22
N SER A 199 -11.27 24.21 2.06
CA SER A 199 -10.31 24.19 0.94
C SER A 199 -9.27 23.07 1.12
N SER A 200 -9.10 22.24 0.09
CA SER A 200 -8.09 21.18 0.03
C SER A 200 -6.84 21.57 -0.80
N SER A 201 -6.80 22.78 -1.37
CA SER A 201 -5.80 23.19 -2.35
C SER A 201 -4.37 23.11 -1.82
N ARG A 202 -4.16 23.46 -0.54
CA ARG A 202 -2.84 23.37 0.11
C ARG A 202 -2.29 21.93 0.06
N TYR A 203 -3.10 20.98 0.53
CA TYR A 203 -2.70 19.57 0.61
C TYR A 203 -2.52 18.96 -0.78
N PHE A 204 -3.40 19.31 -1.72
CA PHE A 204 -3.30 18.84 -3.11
C PHE A 204 -2.05 19.35 -3.83
N ASN A 205 -1.71 20.63 -3.68
CA ASN A 205 -0.49 21.20 -4.24
C ASN A 205 0.76 20.53 -3.66
N GLN A 206 0.75 20.28 -2.34
CA GLN A 206 1.85 19.57 -1.70
C GLN A 206 2.00 18.14 -2.21
N LEU A 207 0.90 17.40 -2.33
CA LEU A 207 0.89 16.04 -2.85
C LEU A 207 1.39 15.98 -4.30
N LYS A 208 0.96 16.91 -5.16
CA LYS A 208 1.45 17.03 -6.54
C LYS A 208 2.97 17.25 -6.61
N LEU A 209 3.52 18.04 -5.70
CA LEU A 209 4.95 18.35 -5.67
C LEU A 209 5.80 17.19 -5.13
N SER A 210 5.35 16.50 -4.08
CA SER A 210 6.14 15.45 -3.45
C SER A 210 5.92 14.06 -4.04
N HIS A 211 4.70 13.77 -4.51
CA HIS A 211 4.29 12.44 -5.02
C HIS A 211 3.45 12.59 -6.30
N PRO A 212 4.03 13.07 -7.42
CA PRO A 212 3.30 13.28 -8.67
C PRO A 212 2.68 11.99 -9.22
N ASP A 213 3.27 10.84 -8.89
CA ASP A 213 2.79 9.53 -9.33
C ASP A 213 1.62 8.96 -8.50
N HIS A 214 1.22 9.64 -7.42
CA HIS A 214 0.18 9.17 -6.53
C HIS A 214 -1.17 9.03 -7.27
N THR A 215 -1.93 7.98 -6.95
CA THR A 215 -3.19 7.62 -7.63
C THR A 215 -4.17 8.79 -7.70
N LEU A 216 -4.32 9.55 -6.61
CA LEU A 216 -5.23 10.70 -6.55
C LEU A 216 -4.81 11.81 -7.53
N VAL A 217 -3.51 12.07 -7.68
CA VAL A 217 -2.99 13.08 -8.62
C VAL A 217 -3.25 12.65 -10.07
N LYS A 218 -2.93 11.41 -10.42
CA LYS A 218 -3.19 10.85 -11.76
C LYS A 218 -4.68 10.88 -12.11
N ARG A 219 -5.54 10.49 -11.17
CA ARG A 219 -7.00 10.50 -11.37
C ARG A 219 -7.55 11.91 -11.55
N ALA A 220 -7.05 12.88 -10.79
CA ALA A 220 -7.46 14.28 -10.94
C ALA A 220 -7.08 14.83 -12.32
N ALA A 221 -5.82 14.64 -12.75
CA ALA A 221 -5.37 15.07 -14.07
C ALA A 221 -6.18 14.40 -15.21
N SER A 222 -6.41 13.09 -15.11
CA SER A 222 -7.22 12.38 -16.10
C SER A 222 -8.68 12.85 -16.15
N ALA A 223 -9.24 13.24 -14.99
CA ALA A 223 -10.58 13.81 -14.92
C ALA A 223 -10.63 15.21 -15.53
N GLU A 224 -9.62 16.05 -15.29
CA GLU A 224 -9.47 17.39 -15.91
C GLU A 224 -9.43 17.25 -17.45
N ASP A 225 -8.55 16.39 -18.00
CA ASP A 225 -8.44 16.14 -19.45
C ASP A 225 -9.76 15.62 -20.05
N SER A 226 -10.49 14.79 -19.31
CA SER A 226 -11.76 14.23 -19.77
C SER A 226 -12.87 15.28 -19.78
N PHE A 227 -12.85 16.20 -18.82
CA PHE A 227 -13.77 17.33 -18.76
C PHE A 227 -13.53 18.32 -19.90
N ASP A 228 -12.26 18.67 -20.16
CA ASP A 228 -11.89 19.58 -21.26
C ASP A 228 -12.29 19.01 -22.63
N ARG A 229 -12.08 17.70 -22.84
CA ARG A 229 -12.55 17.02 -24.06
C ARG A 229 -14.06 17.05 -24.19
N ALA A 230 -14.80 16.88 -23.09
CA ALA A 230 -16.26 16.95 -23.11
C ALA A 230 -16.75 18.36 -23.47
N LEU A 231 -16.10 19.42 -22.95
CA LEU A 231 -16.42 20.80 -23.32
C LEU A 231 -16.20 21.06 -24.82
N GLN A 232 -15.08 20.57 -25.37
CA GLN A 232 -14.79 20.70 -26.80
C GLN A 232 -15.78 19.95 -27.71
N ALA A 233 -16.35 18.83 -27.23
CA ALA A 233 -17.32 18.06 -27.99
C ALA A 233 -18.73 18.68 -28.01
N VAL A 234 -19.02 19.60 -27.08
CA VAL A 234 -20.30 20.30 -26.95
C VAL A 234 -20.26 21.70 -27.60
N ALA A 235 -19.05 22.23 -27.84
CA ALA A 235 -18.81 23.48 -28.55
C ALA A 235 -18.88 23.31 -30.08
#